data_AF-A0A9E2ERH2-F1
#
_entry.id   AF-A0A9E2ERH2-F1
#
_cell.length_a   1.000
_cell.length_b   1.000
_cell.length_c   1.000
_cell.angle_alpha   90.00
_cell.angle_beta   90.00
_cell.angle_gamma   90.00
#
_symmetry.space_group_name_H-M   'P 1'
#
loop_
_entity.id
_entity.type
_entity.pdbx_description
1 polymer ?
#
loop_
_entity_poly.entity_id
_entity_poly.type
_entity_poly.pdbx_seq_one_letter_code
_entity_poly.pdbx_strand_id
1 'polypeptide(L)'
;IQDLVQKGIDEGNTLWQPSWACPSEGYFYPPSLFTEVSPSSVIAQEEIFGPVLVAMTFRSHKEAVKLANNTRYGLAGSIWTENINLALDIAPQIKAGTIWINCTNVFDAASGFGGYRESGFGREGGKEGLYEYVKPRIEEKLKVQKSTTKTKKIKAKITTDDNGNTSIDRTAKLYIGGKQSRPDGGYSMDVLNRAGEFIGEVSRGNRKDIRNAVEAAHAAKGWANRTGHSRAQVLYYIAENLSARSDEFASRIAQMSGDALGDALKEVESAIERIYTYAALADKYDGRVHHTIHRNVTLAMPEPIGVMGIVCPQEYALLGFISTVIPAIAMGNNVVVIPSEKMPFSVTDFYQVLETSDVPAGTVNIITGSQEELTQVLAKHDDIDGIWYFGNQEGSKNVEYLSADNMKRTWVNYGNQRKWFDAAMGEGEEFLRHATQIKNIWIPYGA
;
A
#
# COMPACT_ATOMS: atom_id res chain seq x y z
N ILE A 1 -2.12 31.53 14.76
CA ILE A 1 -0.77 31.80 15.32
C ILE A 1 -0.84 31.93 16.84
N GLN A 2 -1.51 32.98 17.35
CA GLN A 2 -1.58 33.27 18.78
C GLN A 2 -2.04 32.07 19.64
N ASP A 3 -3.10 31.37 19.23
CA ASP A 3 -3.62 30.22 19.99
C ASP A 3 -2.61 29.07 20.14
N LEU A 4 -1.89 28.72 19.07
CA LEU A 4 -0.87 27.65 19.11
C LEU A 4 0.36 28.08 19.92
N VAL A 5 0.77 29.35 19.80
CA VAL A 5 1.86 29.90 20.61
C VAL A 5 1.49 29.89 22.09
N GLN A 6 0.27 30.35 22.44
CA GLN A 6 -0.19 30.33 23.82
C GLN A 6 -0.25 28.90 24.36
N LYS A 7 -0.76 27.94 23.58
CA LYS A 7 -0.76 26.53 23.94
C LYS A 7 0.66 25.99 24.19
N GLY A 8 1.63 26.38 23.36
CA GLY A 8 3.03 26.04 23.59
C GLY A 8 3.57 26.56 24.92
N ILE A 9 3.21 27.78 25.32
CA ILE A 9 3.57 28.35 26.64
C ILE A 9 2.88 27.56 27.76
N ASP A 10 1.58 27.28 27.63
CA ASP A 10 0.78 26.59 28.63
C ASP A 10 1.26 25.14 28.87
N GLU A 11 1.81 24.50 27.83
CA GLU A 11 2.45 23.18 27.90
C GLU A 11 3.87 23.21 28.54
N GLY A 12 4.35 24.39 28.93
CA GLY A 12 5.62 24.58 29.65
C GLY A 12 6.85 24.80 28.78
N ASN A 13 6.68 25.05 27.48
CA ASN A 13 7.80 25.31 26.57
C ASN A 13 8.33 26.75 26.71
N THR A 14 9.60 26.97 26.41
CA THR A 14 10.23 28.30 26.56
C THR A 14 10.13 29.11 25.27
N LEU A 15 9.34 30.19 25.28
CA LEU A 15 9.21 31.13 24.17
C LEU A 15 10.24 32.27 24.25
N TRP A 16 10.92 32.51 23.14
CA TRP A 16 11.77 33.67 22.91
C TRP A 16 11.14 34.55 21.81
N GLN A 17 10.92 35.82 22.13
CA GLN A 17 10.48 36.84 21.18
C GLN A 17 11.25 38.15 21.42
N PRO A 18 11.73 38.81 20.37
CA PRO A 18 12.30 40.14 20.48
C PRO A 18 11.20 41.18 20.76
N SER A 19 11.37 41.97 21.81
CA SER A 19 10.39 43.01 22.20
C SER A 19 10.35 44.22 21.25
N TRP A 20 11.30 44.32 20.32
CA TRP A 20 11.47 45.45 19.40
C TRP A 20 11.22 45.13 17.92
N ALA A 21 10.93 43.86 17.58
CA ALA A 21 10.95 43.44 16.17
C ALA A 21 9.68 43.74 15.38
N CYS A 22 8.58 44.13 16.03
CA CYS A 22 7.31 44.37 15.35
C CYS A 22 6.68 45.71 15.73
N PRO A 23 6.16 46.46 14.75
CA PRO A 23 5.28 47.60 15.00
C PRO A 23 4.10 47.19 15.88
N SER A 24 3.69 48.10 16.78
CA SER A 24 2.52 47.91 17.65
C SER A 24 1.19 48.13 16.94
N GLU A 25 1.21 48.71 15.74
CA GLU A 25 0.03 48.96 14.91
C GLU A 25 0.07 48.11 13.64
N GLY A 26 -1.02 47.43 13.31
CA GLY A 26 -1.17 46.57 12.13
C GLY A 26 -1.17 45.07 12.44
N TYR A 27 -1.00 44.24 11.40
CA TYR A 27 -1.04 42.78 11.47
C TYR A 27 0.37 42.16 11.48
N PHE A 28 1.25 42.65 12.35
CA PHE A 28 2.61 42.16 12.49
C PHE A 28 2.70 41.13 13.61
N TYR A 29 3.46 40.05 13.40
CA TYR A 29 3.74 39.04 14.41
C TYR A 29 5.26 38.86 14.57
N PRO A 30 5.79 38.89 15.81
CA PRO A 30 7.24 38.83 16.03
C PRO A 30 7.81 37.47 15.66
N PRO A 31 9.05 37.41 15.13
CA PRO A 31 9.81 36.18 15.07
C PRO A 31 9.84 35.51 16.44
N SER A 32 9.43 34.25 16.49
CA SER A 32 9.21 33.51 17.73
C SER A 32 10.00 32.22 17.69
N LEU A 33 10.73 31.91 18.76
CA LEU A 33 11.49 30.67 18.88
C LEU A 33 11.07 29.95 20.16
N PHE A 34 10.54 28.74 20.01
CA PHE A 34 10.35 27.82 21.13
C PHE A 34 11.59 26.94 21.31
N THR A 35 12.04 26.82 22.55
CA THR A 35 13.15 25.96 22.99
C THR A 35 12.71 25.07 24.15
N GLU A 36 13.53 24.06 24.48
CA GLU A 36 13.22 23.05 25.50
C GLU A 36 11.87 22.34 25.24
N VAL A 37 11.56 22.11 23.96
CA VAL A 37 10.26 21.57 23.55
C VAL A 37 10.21 20.07 23.74
N SER A 38 9.18 19.60 24.45
CA SER A 38 8.91 18.16 24.58
C SER A 38 8.45 17.57 23.24
N PRO A 39 8.89 16.36 22.85
CA PRO A 39 8.37 15.65 21.67
C PRO A 39 6.86 15.40 21.66
N SER A 40 6.23 15.42 22.84
CA SER A 40 4.78 15.24 23.00
C SER A 40 3.99 16.55 22.95
N SER A 41 4.68 17.70 22.85
CA SER A 41 4.03 19.00 22.80
C SER A 41 3.30 19.18 21.47
N VAL A 42 2.16 19.87 21.49
CA VAL A 42 1.36 20.09 20.28
C VAL A 42 2.12 20.91 19.25
N ILE A 43 2.92 21.89 19.69
CA ILE A 43 3.75 22.70 18.79
C ILE A 43 4.91 21.92 18.14
N ALA A 44 5.23 20.72 18.63
CA ALA A 44 6.21 19.84 18.00
C ALA A 44 5.62 18.98 16.88
N GLN A 45 4.29 18.84 16.82
CA GLN A 45 3.59 17.93 15.90
C GLN A 45 2.70 18.68 14.91
N GLU A 46 2.19 19.85 15.30
CA GLU A 46 1.33 20.72 14.51
C GLU A 46 2.11 21.94 14.01
N GLU A 47 1.96 22.24 12.73
CA GLU A 47 2.62 23.40 12.11
C GLU A 47 2.02 24.72 12.61
N ILE A 48 2.87 25.66 13.00
CA ILE A 48 2.48 27.04 13.30
C ILE A 48 2.81 27.89 12.08
N PHE A 49 1.80 28.19 11.26
CA PHE A 49 1.96 29.14 10.16
C PHE A 49 2.29 30.53 10.69
N GLY A 50 3.42 31.11 10.27
CA GLY A 50 3.92 32.40 10.75
C GLY A 50 5.43 32.36 10.99
N PRO A 51 6.04 33.45 11.49
CA PRO A 51 7.46 33.48 11.78
C PRO A 51 7.76 32.79 13.12
N VAL A 52 7.33 31.54 13.29
CA VAL A 52 7.49 30.75 14.52
C VAL A 52 8.33 29.51 14.24
N LEU A 53 9.40 29.32 15.00
CA LEU A 53 10.25 28.14 14.96
C LEU A 53 10.14 27.37 16.27
N VAL A 54 10.15 26.05 16.16
CA VAL A 54 10.12 25.12 17.29
C VAL A 54 11.39 24.29 17.21
N ALA A 55 12.21 24.37 18.26
CA ALA A 55 13.51 23.70 18.32
C ALA A 55 13.53 22.61 19.38
N MET A 56 14.03 21.45 18.99
CA MET A 56 14.26 20.29 19.84
C MET A 56 15.70 19.79 19.66
N THR A 57 16.22 19.11 20.66
CA THR A 57 17.53 18.46 20.59
C THR A 57 17.39 16.95 20.42
N PHE A 58 18.45 16.31 19.92
CA PHE A 58 18.57 14.85 19.83
C PHE A 58 20.01 14.46 20.14
N ARG A 59 20.23 13.21 20.58
CA ARG A 59 21.55 12.68 20.96
C ARG A 59 22.15 11.74 19.91
N SER A 60 21.31 11.20 19.02
CA SER A 60 21.74 10.31 17.95
C SER A 60 20.96 10.56 16.66
N HIS A 61 21.54 10.23 15.52
CA HIS A 61 20.83 10.31 14.23
C HIS A 61 19.58 9.42 14.18
N LYS A 62 19.59 8.27 14.87
CA LYS A 62 18.40 7.39 15.01
C LYS A 62 17.27 8.07 15.78
N GLU A 63 17.61 8.84 16.81
CA GLU A 63 16.65 9.66 17.55
C GLU A 63 16.11 10.80 16.69
N ALA A 64 16.98 11.48 15.93
CA ALA A 64 16.57 12.54 14.99
C ALA A 64 15.53 12.02 13.98
N VAL A 65 15.76 10.85 13.37
CA VAL A 65 14.80 10.21 12.46
C VAL A 65 13.46 9.92 13.16
N LYS A 66 13.50 9.40 14.40
CA LYS A 66 12.27 9.14 15.17
C LYS A 66 11.49 10.42 15.43
N LEU A 67 12.17 11.50 15.83
CA LEU A 67 11.55 12.80 16.08
C LEU A 67 10.97 13.40 14.80
N ALA A 68 11.74 13.39 13.70
CA ALA A 68 11.30 13.90 12.40
C ALA A 68 10.06 13.16 11.86
N ASN A 69 9.95 11.86 12.13
CA ASN A 69 8.83 11.03 11.71
C ASN A 69 7.66 11.02 12.72
N ASN A 70 7.80 11.66 13.89
CA ASN A 70 6.79 11.71 14.95
C ASN A 70 5.74 12.80 14.67
N THR A 71 5.14 12.74 13.50
CA THR A 71 4.06 13.60 13.06
C THR A 71 3.21 12.84 12.04
N ARG A 72 1.94 13.19 11.93
CA ARG A 72 1.03 12.66 10.89
C ARG A 72 1.35 13.20 9.48
N TYR A 73 2.21 14.21 9.39
CA TYR A 73 2.62 14.85 8.15
C TYR A 73 3.90 14.22 7.56
N GLY A 74 4.25 14.65 6.35
CA GLY A 74 5.45 14.22 5.64
C GLY A 74 5.63 14.93 4.31
N LEU A 75 5.84 16.24 4.32
CA LEU A 75 5.95 17.04 3.10
C LEU A 75 7.41 17.19 2.63
N ALA A 76 8.20 17.94 3.41
CA ALA A 76 9.60 18.18 3.12
C ALA A 76 10.45 18.19 4.40
N GLY A 77 11.75 17.95 4.25
CA GLY A 77 12.70 18.00 5.34
C GLY A 77 14.08 18.47 4.87
N SER A 78 14.89 18.95 5.80
CA SER A 78 16.26 19.39 5.53
C SER A 78 17.23 18.72 6.49
N ILE A 79 18.35 18.22 5.96
CA ILE A 79 19.41 17.55 6.71
C ILE A 79 20.69 18.36 6.53
N TRP A 80 21.30 18.74 7.66
CA TRP A 80 22.54 19.51 7.68
C TRP A 80 23.66 18.67 8.29
N THR A 81 24.65 18.31 7.46
CA THR A 81 25.83 17.55 7.88
C THR A 81 26.94 17.65 6.82
N GLU A 82 28.19 17.72 7.26
CA GLU A 82 29.36 17.64 6.39
C GLU A 82 29.71 16.19 6.00
N ASN A 83 29.07 15.20 6.64
CA ASN A 83 29.32 13.79 6.38
C ASN A 83 28.32 13.22 5.36
N ILE A 84 28.82 12.91 4.16
CA ILE A 84 28.01 12.36 3.06
C ILE A 84 27.34 11.02 3.41
N ASN A 85 28.02 10.13 4.13
CA ASN A 85 27.45 8.83 4.51
C ASN A 85 26.25 9.04 5.43
N LEU A 86 26.37 9.97 6.40
CA LEU A 86 25.28 10.28 7.31
C LEU A 86 24.09 10.93 6.59
N ALA A 87 24.37 11.85 5.66
CA ALA A 87 23.34 12.52 4.88
C ALA A 87 22.50 11.50 4.06
N LEU A 88 23.20 10.63 3.33
CA LEU A 88 22.58 9.63 2.44
C LEU A 88 21.97 8.44 3.20
N ASP A 89 22.42 8.15 4.42
CA ASP A 89 21.78 7.16 5.30
C ASP A 89 20.46 7.69 5.87
N ILE A 90 20.42 8.94 6.35
CA ILE A 90 19.24 9.51 7.01
C ILE A 90 18.14 9.91 6.02
N ALA A 91 18.50 10.47 4.86
CA ALA A 91 17.53 10.96 3.87
C ALA A 91 16.40 9.96 3.51
N PRO A 92 16.67 8.68 3.20
CA PRO A 92 15.61 7.71 2.93
C PRO A 92 14.78 7.33 4.18
N GLN A 93 15.30 7.51 5.39
CA GLN A 93 14.60 7.13 6.63
C GLN A 93 13.54 8.15 7.06
N ILE A 94 13.68 9.43 6.66
CA ILE A 94 12.69 10.47 6.93
C ILE A 94 11.51 10.32 5.96
N LYS A 95 10.29 10.28 6.50
CA LYS A 95 9.03 10.14 5.75
C LYS A 95 8.58 11.51 5.23
N ALA A 96 9.18 11.93 4.12
CA ALA A 96 8.83 13.16 3.40
C ALA A 96 9.00 12.96 1.89
N GLY A 97 8.29 13.75 1.08
CA GLY A 97 8.45 13.70 -0.37
C GLY A 97 9.64 14.46 -0.91
N THR A 98 10.17 15.41 -0.14
CA THR A 98 11.39 16.14 -0.49
C THR A 98 12.35 16.16 0.67
N ILE A 99 13.62 15.82 0.43
CA ILE A 99 14.71 15.97 1.40
C ILE A 99 15.80 16.82 0.78
N TRP A 100 16.15 17.91 1.45
CA TRP A 100 17.27 18.77 1.07
C TRP A 100 18.50 18.47 1.92
N ILE A 101 19.64 18.20 1.28
CA ILE A 101 20.93 18.03 1.96
C ILE A 101 21.71 19.34 1.88
N ASN A 102 22.01 19.94 3.04
CA ASN A 102 22.74 21.19 3.22
C ASN A 102 22.11 22.41 2.50
N CYS A 103 20.79 22.37 2.31
CA CYS A 103 19.97 23.49 1.86
C CYS A 103 18.53 23.32 2.36
N THR A 104 17.66 24.31 2.16
CA THR A 104 16.23 24.22 2.46
C THR A 104 15.43 25.12 1.52
N ASN A 105 14.18 24.76 1.24
CA ASN A 105 13.27 25.55 0.40
C ASN A 105 13.83 25.86 -1.00
N VAL A 106 14.53 24.89 -1.58
CA VAL A 106 15.02 24.95 -2.97
C VAL A 106 14.01 24.27 -3.87
N PHE A 107 13.63 24.93 -4.96
CA PHE A 107 12.61 24.48 -5.90
C PHE A 107 13.12 24.57 -7.33
N ASP A 108 12.69 23.63 -8.17
CA ASP A 108 12.96 23.62 -9.61
C ASP A 108 11.79 22.92 -10.31
N ALA A 109 11.39 23.42 -11.48
CA ALA A 109 10.28 22.85 -12.25
C ALA A 109 10.52 21.39 -12.68
N ALA A 110 11.77 20.95 -12.79
CA ALA A 110 12.15 19.58 -13.12
C ALA A 110 12.12 18.62 -11.91
N SER A 111 12.10 19.14 -10.68
CA SER A 111 12.00 18.32 -9.47
C SER A 111 10.57 18.30 -8.95
N GLY A 112 9.99 17.11 -8.84
CA GLY A 112 8.69 16.96 -8.21
C GLY A 112 8.66 17.42 -6.74
N PHE A 113 7.49 17.84 -6.26
CA PHE A 113 7.22 18.13 -4.87
C PHE A 113 5.86 17.54 -4.49
N GLY A 114 5.71 16.99 -3.28
CA GLY A 114 4.44 16.43 -2.81
C GLY A 114 4.58 15.66 -1.50
N GLY A 115 3.45 15.35 -0.86
CA GLY A 115 3.41 14.80 0.49
C GLY A 115 3.48 13.27 0.60
N TYR A 116 3.62 12.85 1.86
CA TYR A 116 3.37 11.54 2.44
C TYR A 116 2.25 11.73 3.48
N ARG A 117 1.57 10.63 3.86
CA ARG A 117 0.59 10.63 4.96
C ARG A 117 -0.45 11.75 4.79
N GLU A 118 -0.73 12.51 5.85
CA GLU A 118 -1.70 13.61 5.83
C GLU A 118 -1.21 14.88 5.11
N SER A 119 0.04 14.92 4.64
CA SER A 119 0.49 15.97 3.71
C SER A 119 -0.03 15.75 2.28
N GLY A 120 -0.86 14.73 2.06
CA GLY A 120 -1.47 14.41 0.78
C GLY A 120 -0.63 13.48 -0.09
N PHE A 121 -1.04 13.36 -1.35
CA PHE A 121 -0.46 12.44 -2.34
C PHE A 121 -0.35 13.10 -3.71
N GLY A 122 0.35 12.44 -4.63
CA GLY A 122 0.71 12.99 -5.94
C GLY A 122 1.99 13.82 -5.91
N ARG A 123 2.47 14.23 -7.08
CA ARG A 123 3.65 15.10 -7.22
C ARG A 123 3.34 16.22 -8.21
N GLU A 124 3.87 17.40 -7.94
CA GLU A 124 3.85 18.55 -8.85
C GLU A 124 5.28 18.89 -9.27
N GLY A 125 5.51 19.05 -10.57
CA GLY A 125 6.86 19.24 -11.13
C GLY A 125 7.53 17.94 -11.58
N GLY A 126 8.51 18.10 -12.47
CA GLY A 126 9.21 16.99 -13.12
C GLY A 126 8.33 16.16 -14.05
N LYS A 127 8.91 15.10 -14.61
CA LYS A 127 8.16 14.13 -15.42
C LYS A 127 7.22 13.29 -14.55
N GLU A 128 7.55 13.14 -13.27
CA GLU A 128 6.76 12.41 -12.29
C GLU A 128 5.42 13.09 -12.04
N GLY A 129 5.39 14.42 -11.94
CA GLY A 129 4.13 15.16 -11.74
C GLY A 129 3.20 15.17 -12.96
N LEU A 130 3.71 14.94 -14.17
CA LEU A 130 2.85 14.85 -15.36
C LEU A 130 1.85 13.70 -15.27
N TYR A 131 2.18 12.62 -14.55
CA TYR A 131 1.28 11.48 -14.37
C TYR A 131 -0.02 11.83 -13.63
N GLU A 132 -0.03 12.90 -12.84
CA GLU A 132 -1.23 13.33 -12.11
C GLU A 132 -2.23 14.07 -13.03
N TYR A 133 -1.80 14.46 -14.23
CA TYR A 133 -2.61 15.20 -15.20
C TYR A 133 -2.94 14.40 -16.47
N VAL A 134 -2.51 13.14 -16.55
CA VAL A 134 -2.77 12.27 -17.71
C VAL A 134 -3.42 10.96 -17.27
N LYS A 135 -4.20 10.37 -18.19
CA LYS A 135 -4.74 9.03 -18.02
C LYS A 135 -4.14 8.10 -19.06
N PRO A 136 -3.80 6.85 -18.69
CA PRO A 136 -3.45 5.84 -19.68
C PRO A 136 -4.57 5.69 -20.71
N ARG A 137 -4.23 5.71 -22.01
CA ARG A 137 -5.21 5.45 -23.09
C ARG A 137 -5.93 4.11 -22.95
N ILE A 138 -5.35 3.17 -22.21
CA ILE A 138 -5.98 1.87 -21.95
C ILE A 138 -7.23 1.99 -21.07
N GLU A 139 -7.34 3.03 -20.22
CA GLU A 139 -8.52 3.28 -19.39
C GLU A 139 -9.78 3.50 -20.25
N GLU A 140 -9.64 4.13 -21.42
CA GLU A 140 -10.74 4.35 -22.37
C GLU A 140 -11.34 3.03 -22.89
N LYS A 141 -10.56 1.94 -22.85
CA LYS A 141 -10.99 0.61 -23.29
C LYS A 141 -11.60 -0.22 -22.15
N LEU A 142 -11.52 0.24 -20.91
CA LEU A 142 -12.17 -0.43 -19.78
C LEU A 142 -13.68 -0.27 -19.93
N LYS A 143 -14.41 -1.37 -19.75
CA LYS A 143 -15.87 -1.37 -19.90
C LYS A 143 -16.52 -1.47 -18.53
N VAL A 144 -17.53 -0.64 -18.29
CA VAL A 144 -18.46 -0.82 -17.18
C VAL A 144 -19.18 -2.14 -17.41
N GLN A 145 -18.99 -3.12 -16.51
CA GLN A 145 -19.81 -4.31 -16.54
C GLN A 145 -21.20 -3.93 -16.02
N LYS A 146 -22.25 -4.15 -16.84
CA LYS A 146 -23.62 -4.14 -16.31
C LYS A 146 -23.70 -5.30 -15.32
N SER A 147 -24.06 -5.03 -14.06
CA SER A 147 -24.29 -6.06 -13.04
C SER A 147 -25.26 -7.10 -13.60
N THR A 148 -24.72 -8.22 -14.08
CA THR A 148 -25.49 -9.37 -14.55
C THR A 148 -25.36 -10.48 -13.52
N THR A 149 -25.75 -10.23 -12.27
CA THR A 149 -26.15 -11.33 -11.39
C THR A 149 -27.07 -10.83 -10.30
N LYS A 150 -28.38 -11.02 -10.50
CA LYS A 150 -29.27 -11.22 -9.36
C LYS A 150 -28.78 -12.48 -8.66
N THR A 151 -28.12 -12.34 -7.51
CA THR A 151 -27.80 -13.47 -6.64
C THR A 151 -29.12 -14.09 -6.20
N LYS A 152 -29.58 -15.14 -6.88
CA LYS A 152 -30.61 -16.00 -6.30
C LYS A 152 -29.95 -16.62 -5.06
N LYS A 153 -30.55 -16.43 -3.89
CA LYS A 153 -30.21 -17.20 -2.68
C LYS A 153 -30.53 -18.66 -2.99
N ILE A 154 -29.58 -19.38 -3.56
CA ILE A 154 -29.65 -20.82 -3.75
C ILE A 154 -29.23 -21.41 -2.41
N LYS A 155 -30.13 -22.12 -1.73
CA LYS A 155 -29.77 -22.91 -0.56
C LYS A 155 -28.85 -24.04 -1.04
N ALA A 156 -27.68 -24.17 -0.43
CA ALA A 156 -26.77 -25.27 -0.69
C ALA A 156 -27.52 -26.60 -0.52
N LYS A 157 -27.51 -27.43 -1.56
CA LYS A 157 -27.92 -28.84 -1.45
C LYS A 157 -26.68 -29.59 -0.96
N ILE A 158 -26.63 -29.87 0.33
CA ILE A 158 -25.58 -30.74 0.90
C ILE A 158 -25.85 -32.14 0.34
N THR A 159 -25.02 -32.61 -0.59
CA THR A 159 -25.01 -34.01 -1.01
C THR A 159 -24.18 -34.79 -0.01
N THR A 160 -24.84 -35.44 0.94
CA THR A 160 -24.24 -36.50 1.75
C THR A 160 -24.03 -37.74 0.87
N ASP A 161 -22.98 -38.51 1.13
CA ASP A 161 -22.87 -39.85 0.55
C ASP A 161 -24.00 -40.78 1.07
N ASP A 162 -24.22 -41.91 0.40
CA ASP A 162 -25.28 -42.89 0.75
C ASP A 162 -25.13 -43.48 2.17
N ASN A 163 -24.03 -43.18 2.87
CA ASN A 163 -23.72 -43.64 4.22
C ASN A 163 -23.83 -42.55 5.31
N GLY A 164 -24.23 -41.32 4.96
CA GLY A 164 -24.40 -40.23 5.93
C GLY A 164 -23.10 -39.71 6.54
N ASN A 165 -21.95 -39.98 5.92
CA ASN A 165 -20.66 -39.43 6.33
C ASN A 165 -20.52 -38.00 5.79
N THR A 166 -20.25 -37.05 6.68
CA THR A 166 -19.75 -35.73 6.26
C THR A 166 -18.36 -35.91 5.67
N SER A 167 -18.24 -35.69 4.35
CA SER A 167 -16.98 -35.71 3.63
C SER A 167 -15.96 -34.80 4.30
N ILE A 168 -14.74 -35.30 4.53
CA ILE A 168 -13.46 -34.64 4.92
C ILE A 168 -13.57 -33.11 5.19
N ASP A 169 -13.07 -32.65 6.35
CA ASP A 169 -12.91 -31.22 6.67
C ASP A 169 -12.15 -30.49 5.55
N ARG A 170 -12.87 -29.59 4.86
CA ARG A 170 -12.38 -28.76 3.74
C ARG A 170 -12.42 -27.27 4.09
N THR A 171 -12.57 -26.91 5.36
CA THR A 171 -12.74 -25.50 5.73
C THR A 171 -11.40 -24.77 5.68
N ALA A 172 -11.24 -23.90 4.68
CA ALA A 172 -10.04 -23.10 4.53
C ALA A 172 -9.94 -22.02 5.61
N LYS A 173 -8.71 -21.75 6.07
CA LYS A 173 -8.39 -20.76 7.10
C LYS A 173 -8.09 -19.39 6.48
N LEU A 174 -7.72 -18.41 7.30
CA LEU A 174 -7.09 -17.17 6.87
C LEU A 174 -5.57 -17.36 6.80
N TYR A 175 -4.84 -16.50 6.11
CA TYR A 175 -3.36 -16.49 6.12
C TYR A 175 -2.86 -15.17 6.71
N ILE A 176 -2.28 -15.21 7.91
CA ILE A 176 -1.87 -14.00 8.65
C ILE A 176 -0.50 -14.24 9.26
N GLY A 177 0.45 -13.34 8.98
CA GLY A 177 1.78 -13.42 9.60
C GLY A 177 2.54 -14.70 9.27
N GLY A 178 2.43 -15.17 8.01
CA GLY A 178 3.17 -16.36 7.55
C GLY A 178 2.61 -17.69 8.01
N LYS A 179 1.36 -17.73 8.50
CA LYS A 179 0.71 -18.97 8.93
C LYS A 179 -0.80 -18.93 8.72
N GLN A 180 -1.39 -20.12 8.61
CA GLN A 180 -2.83 -20.26 8.62
C GLN A 180 -3.43 -19.97 10.01
N SER A 181 -4.48 -19.16 10.06
CA SER A 181 -5.14 -18.72 11.29
C SER A 181 -6.66 -18.90 11.20
N ARG A 182 -7.29 -19.34 12.29
CA ARG A 182 -8.76 -19.39 12.39
C ARG A 182 -9.31 -17.95 12.40
N PRO A 183 -10.52 -17.72 11.84
CA PRO A 183 -11.16 -16.42 11.93
C PRO A 183 -11.49 -16.15 13.40
N ASP A 184 -11.24 -14.93 13.86
CA ASP A 184 -11.51 -14.53 15.24
C ASP A 184 -12.97 -14.76 15.64
N GLY A 185 -13.91 -14.51 14.72
CA GLY A 185 -15.34 -14.75 14.95
C GLY A 185 -15.75 -16.23 14.95
N GLY A 186 -14.87 -17.15 14.55
CA GLY A 186 -15.15 -18.59 14.49
C GLY A 186 -16.09 -19.04 13.37
N TYR A 187 -16.61 -18.12 12.55
CA TYR A 187 -17.55 -18.43 11.47
C TYR A 187 -16.85 -18.79 10.17
N SER A 188 -17.46 -19.68 9.40
CA SER A 188 -17.14 -19.95 8.00
C SER A 188 -18.27 -19.48 7.07
N MET A 189 -18.01 -19.45 5.77
CA MET A 189 -18.97 -19.16 4.72
C MET A 189 -18.90 -20.25 3.64
N ASP A 190 -20.07 -20.67 3.17
CA ASP A 190 -20.18 -21.62 2.07
C ASP A 190 -19.69 -21.02 0.76
N VAL A 191 -18.94 -21.82 0.01
CA VAL A 191 -18.53 -21.51 -1.36
C VAL A 191 -19.25 -22.45 -2.31
N LEU A 192 -19.99 -21.85 -3.24
CA LEU A 192 -20.74 -22.55 -4.27
C LEU A 192 -20.05 -22.37 -5.62
N ASN A 193 -20.11 -23.40 -6.47
CA ASN A 193 -19.70 -23.25 -7.86
C ASN A 193 -20.74 -22.43 -8.65
N ARG A 194 -20.42 -22.12 -9.91
CA ARG A 194 -21.34 -21.40 -10.82
C ARG A 194 -22.70 -22.09 -11.03
N ALA A 195 -22.77 -23.42 -10.90
CA ALA A 195 -24.01 -24.18 -10.96
C ALA A 195 -24.83 -24.14 -9.65
N GLY A 196 -24.27 -23.59 -8.57
CA GLY A 196 -24.89 -23.50 -7.25
C GLY A 196 -24.63 -24.72 -6.36
N GLU A 197 -23.69 -25.58 -6.75
CA GLU A 197 -23.29 -26.77 -5.99
C GLU A 197 -22.25 -26.42 -4.93
N PHE A 198 -22.34 -27.06 -3.77
CA PHE A 198 -21.41 -26.81 -2.67
C PHE A 198 -20.04 -27.41 -2.96
N ILE A 199 -18.98 -26.60 -2.82
CA ILE A 199 -17.58 -27.02 -3.01
C ILE A 199 -16.89 -27.24 -1.65
N GLY A 200 -17.14 -26.35 -0.71
CA GLY A 200 -16.49 -26.31 0.60
C GLY A 200 -16.79 -25.01 1.34
N GLU A 201 -16.03 -24.76 2.40
CA GLU A 201 -16.17 -23.56 3.22
C GLU A 201 -14.86 -22.77 3.30
N VAL A 202 -14.96 -21.45 3.45
CA VAL A 202 -13.82 -20.61 3.81
C VAL A 202 -14.11 -19.82 5.08
N SER A 203 -13.07 -19.42 5.79
CA SER A 203 -13.21 -18.61 7.00
C SER A 203 -13.86 -17.26 6.68
N ARG A 204 -14.80 -16.81 7.53
CA ARG A 204 -15.38 -15.46 7.45
C ARG A 204 -14.60 -14.52 8.37
N GLY A 205 -13.61 -13.84 7.80
CA GLY A 205 -12.81 -12.85 8.49
C GLY A 205 -13.64 -11.65 8.97
N ASN A 206 -13.16 -10.98 10.01
CA ASN A 206 -13.80 -9.81 10.60
C ASN A 206 -12.82 -8.64 10.83
N ARG A 207 -13.27 -7.59 11.52
CA ARG A 207 -12.43 -6.42 11.86
C ARG A 207 -11.18 -6.77 12.66
N LYS A 208 -11.25 -7.75 13.56
CA LYS A 208 -10.10 -8.17 14.37
C LYS A 208 -9.09 -8.96 13.54
N ASP A 209 -9.53 -9.76 12.58
CA ASP A 209 -8.62 -10.43 11.64
C ASP A 209 -7.87 -9.42 10.77
N ILE A 210 -8.54 -8.36 10.30
CA ILE A 210 -7.89 -7.25 9.60
C ILE A 210 -6.84 -6.58 10.50
N ARG A 211 -7.19 -6.27 11.75
CA ARG A 211 -6.23 -5.68 12.71
C ARG A 211 -5.00 -6.58 12.88
N ASN A 212 -5.20 -7.88 13.10
CA ASN A 212 -4.10 -8.84 13.26
C ASN A 212 -3.21 -8.89 11.99
N ALA A 213 -3.81 -8.78 10.81
CA ALA A 213 -3.08 -8.73 9.54
C ALA A 213 -2.28 -7.43 9.37
N VAL A 214 -2.83 -6.28 9.78
CA VAL A 214 -2.10 -5.00 9.75
C VAL A 214 -0.94 -5.02 10.74
N GLU A 215 -1.15 -5.53 11.95
CA GLU A 215 -0.08 -5.72 12.95
C GLU A 215 1.04 -6.62 12.40
N ALA A 216 0.68 -7.73 11.74
CA ALA A 216 1.64 -8.62 11.10
C ALA A 216 2.41 -7.93 9.96
N ALA A 217 1.72 -7.12 9.15
CA ALA A 217 2.35 -6.37 8.06
C ALA A 217 3.34 -5.31 8.57
N HIS A 218 3.06 -4.62 9.67
CA HIS A 218 4.00 -3.69 10.30
C HIS A 218 5.15 -4.38 11.03
N ALA A 219 4.91 -5.58 11.58
CA ALA A 219 5.98 -6.41 12.15
C ALA A 219 6.97 -6.91 11.08
N ALA A 220 6.51 -7.06 9.82
CA ALA A 220 7.30 -7.50 8.66
C ALA A 220 8.27 -6.42 8.12
N LYS A 221 9.03 -5.75 9.00
CA LYS A 221 9.97 -4.67 8.66
C LYS A 221 11.11 -5.12 7.74
N GLY A 222 11.37 -6.42 7.65
CA GLY A 222 12.42 -6.99 6.84
C GLY A 222 12.17 -6.86 5.33
N TRP A 223 10.91 -6.92 4.88
CA TRP A 223 10.61 -6.97 3.44
C TRP A 223 10.89 -5.65 2.71
N ALA A 224 10.43 -4.52 3.28
CA ALA A 224 10.65 -3.19 2.71
C ALA A 224 12.14 -2.82 2.60
N ASN A 225 12.99 -3.39 3.46
CA ASN A 225 14.43 -3.16 3.47
C ASN A 225 15.25 -4.17 2.64
N ARG A 226 14.61 -5.19 2.04
CA ARG A 226 15.32 -6.11 1.15
C ARG A 226 15.73 -5.38 -0.13
N THR A 227 16.85 -5.79 -0.71
CA THR A 227 17.24 -5.34 -2.05
C THR A 227 16.22 -5.81 -3.09
N GLY A 228 16.11 -5.09 -4.21
CA GLY A 228 15.25 -5.52 -5.33
C GLY A 228 15.57 -6.95 -5.77
N HIS A 229 16.86 -7.29 -5.84
CA HIS A 229 17.31 -8.64 -6.19
C HIS A 229 16.79 -9.70 -5.19
N SER A 230 16.87 -9.44 -3.89
CA SER A 230 16.38 -10.38 -2.87
C SER A 230 14.86 -10.56 -2.94
N ARG A 231 14.11 -9.49 -3.28
CA ARG A 231 12.68 -9.62 -3.56
C ARG A 231 12.41 -10.41 -4.83
N ALA A 232 13.16 -10.16 -5.90
CA ALA A 232 13.06 -10.88 -7.16
C ALA A 232 13.22 -12.39 -6.97
N GLN A 233 14.22 -12.83 -6.19
CA GLN A 233 14.43 -14.26 -5.91
C GLN A 233 13.21 -14.92 -5.26
N VAL A 234 12.61 -14.28 -4.26
CA VAL A 234 11.38 -14.78 -3.63
C VAL A 234 10.24 -14.85 -4.64
N LEU A 235 10.09 -13.85 -5.51
CA LEU A 235 9.07 -13.88 -6.55
C LEU A 235 9.30 -14.99 -7.59
N TYR A 236 10.56 -15.26 -7.96
CA TYR A 236 10.90 -16.41 -8.81
C TYR A 236 10.50 -17.73 -8.15
N TYR A 237 10.77 -17.90 -6.84
CA TYR A 237 10.32 -19.10 -6.11
C TYR A 237 8.79 -19.23 -6.08
N ILE A 238 8.05 -18.13 -5.94
CA ILE A 238 6.58 -18.15 -6.04
C ILE A 238 6.14 -18.66 -7.41
N ALA A 239 6.75 -18.18 -8.49
CA ALA A 239 6.41 -18.61 -9.85
C ALA A 239 6.73 -20.10 -10.08
N GLU A 240 7.90 -20.56 -9.64
CA GLU A 240 8.34 -21.95 -9.75
C GLU A 240 7.44 -22.89 -8.94
N ASN A 241 7.10 -22.53 -7.70
CA ASN A 241 6.24 -23.33 -6.83
C ASN A 241 4.78 -23.34 -7.31
N LEU A 242 4.28 -22.25 -7.88
CA LEU A 242 2.97 -22.25 -8.54
C LEU A 242 3.00 -23.11 -9.81
N SER A 243 4.07 -23.02 -10.61
CA SER A 243 4.26 -23.80 -11.83
C SER A 243 4.25 -25.30 -11.54
N ALA A 244 4.92 -25.74 -10.47
CA ALA A 244 4.93 -27.13 -10.03
C ALA A 244 3.54 -27.67 -9.64
N ARG A 245 2.58 -26.79 -9.32
CA ARG A 245 1.21 -27.12 -8.92
C ARG A 245 0.17 -26.69 -9.97
N SER A 246 0.57 -26.43 -11.22
CA SER A 246 -0.33 -25.82 -12.22
C SER A 246 -1.63 -26.59 -12.45
N ASP A 247 -1.55 -27.92 -12.60
CA ASP A 247 -2.73 -28.77 -12.85
C ASP A 247 -3.70 -28.78 -11.65
N GLU A 248 -3.18 -28.68 -10.43
CA GLU A 248 -3.97 -28.61 -9.20
C GLU A 248 -4.77 -27.31 -9.15
N PHE A 249 -4.11 -26.18 -9.39
CA PHE A 249 -4.76 -24.87 -9.42
C PHE A 249 -5.77 -24.77 -10.58
N ALA A 250 -5.44 -25.29 -11.76
CA ALA A 250 -6.36 -25.31 -12.90
C ALA A 250 -7.63 -26.12 -12.59
N SER A 251 -7.47 -27.29 -11.96
CA SER A 251 -8.59 -28.12 -11.52
C SER A 251 -9.45 -27.40 -10.47
N ARG A 252 -8.82 -26.69 -9.53
CA ARG A 252 -9.54 -25.90 -8.52
C ARG A 252 -10.34 -24.75 -9.13
N ILE A 253 -9.75 -24.03 -10.07
CA ILE A 253 -10.41 -22.92 -10.78
C ILE A 253 -11.60 -23.45 -11.57
N ALA A 254 -11.41 -24.51 -12.37
CA ALA A 254 -12.50 -25.15 -13.13
C ALA A 254 -13.64 -25.64 -12.23
N GLN A 255 -13.33 -26.20 -11.06
CA GLN A 255 -14.33 -26.61 -10.08
C GLN A 255 -15.21 -25.45 -9.59
N MET A 256 -14.62 -24.26 -9.39
CA MET A 256 -15.35 -23.08 -8.92
C MET A 256 -16.10 -22.36 -10.04
N SER A 257 -15.42 -22.09 -11.15
CA SER A 257 -15.95 -21.27 -12.23
C SER A 257 -16.90 -22.04 -13.16
N GLY A 258 -16.75 -23.37 -13.23
CA GLY A 258 -17.43 -24.24 -14.19
C GLY A 258 -16.88 -24.10 -15.62
N ASP A 259 -15.74 -23.43 -15.80
CA ASP A 259 -15.09 -23.28 -17.11
C ASP A 259 -14.36 -24.57 -17.51
N ALA A 260 -14.01 -24.69 -18.80
CA ALA A 260 -13.23 -25.81 -19.28
C ALA A 260 -11.83 -25.83 -18.63
N LEU A 261 -11.29 -27.01 -18.36
CA LEU A 261 -9.97 -27.15 -17.74
C LEU A 261 -8.86 -26.42 -18.51
N GLY A 262 -8.95 -26.35 -19.85
CA GLY A 262 -8.00 -25.59 -20.67
C GLY A 262 -8.07 -24.08 -20.45
N ASP A 263 -9.26 -23.52 -20.22
CA ASP A 263 -9.41 -22.09 -19.88
C ASP A 263 -8.88 -21.79 -18.47
N ALA A 264 -9.13 -22.71 -17.53
CA ALA A 264 -8.59 -22.63 -16.18
C ALA A 264 -7.05 -22.73 -16.15
N LEU A 265 -6.48 -23.64 -16.95
CA LEU A 265 -5.02 -23.78 -17.10
C LEU A 265 -4.41 -22.49 -17.67
N LYS A 266 -5.07 -21.87 -18.65
CA LYS A 266 -4.64 -20.59 -19.20
C LYS A 266 -4.60 -19.47 -18.15
N GLU A 267 -5.55 -19.45 -17.20
CA GLU A 267 -5.51 -18.51 -16.06
C GLU A 267 -4.26 -18.73 -15.21
N VAL A 268 -3.92 -19.98 -14.91
CA VAL A 268 -2.72 -20.33 -14.12
C VAL A 268 -1.44 -19.98 -14.85
N GLU A 269 -1.31 -20.33 -16.13
CA GLU A 269 -0.15 -19.97 -16.96
C GLU A 269 0.06 -18.46 -17.02
N SER A 270 -1.02 -17.69 -17.21
CA SER A 270 -0.97 -16.24 -17.22
C SER A 270 -0.56 -15.66 -15.86
N ALA A 271 -0.98 -16.29 -14.75
CA ALA A 271 -0.57 -15.91 -13.40
C ALA A 271 0.93 -16.18 -13.17
N ILE A 272 1.45 -17.31 -13.64
CA ILE A 272 2.88 -17.64 -13.55
C ILE A 272 3.72 -16.63 -14.34
N GLU A 273 3.33 -16.34 -15.59
CA GLU A 273 4.00 -15.33 -16.42
C GLU A 273 3.99 -13.96 -15.74
N ARG A 274 2.85 -13.57 -15.15
CA ARG A 274 2.71 -12.31 -14.40
C ARG A 274 3.69 -12.22 -13.23
N ILE A 275 3.89 -13.31 -12.50
CA ILE A 275 4.87 -13.36 -11.40
C ILE A 275 6.27 -13.17 -11.95
N TYR A 276 6.64 -13.86 -13.04
CA TYR A 276 7.95 -13.70 -13.68
C TYR A 276 8.21 -12.28 -14.16
N THR A 277 7.22 -11.62 -14.77
CA THR A 277 7.33 -10.22 -15.22
C THR A 277 7.68 -9.30 -14.04
N TYR A 278 6.97 -9.41 -12.93
CA TYR A 278 7.23 -8.54 -11.77
C TYR A 278 8.46 -8.97 -10.95
N ALA A 279 8.83 -10.26 -10.97
CA ALA A 279 10.13 -10.71 -10.46
C ALA A 279 11.27 -10.03 -11.23
N ALA A 280 11.17 -9.97 -12.57
CA ALA A 280 12.15 -9.30 -13.41
C ALA A 280 12.21 -7.78 -13.17
N LEU A 281 11.08 -7.15 -12.84
CA LEU A 281 11.00 -5.70 -12.59
C LEU A 281 11.36 -5.28 -11.15
N ALA A 282 11.41 -6.21 -10.19
CA ALA A 282 11.63 -5.91 -8.77
C ALA A 282 12.94 -5.16 -8.46
N ASP A 283 13.95 -5.28 -9.34
CA ASP A 283 15.24 -4.61 -9.28
C ASP A 283 15.56 -3.75 -10.52
N LYS A 284 14.55 -3.45 -11.35
CA LYS A 284 14.71 -2.68 -12.61
C LYS A 284 13.73 -1.50 -12.72
N TYR A 285 13.04 -1.17 -11.63
CA TYR A 285 12.19 0.01 -11.57
C TYR A 285 13.00 1.19 -11.00
N ASP A 286 13.78 1.81 -11.87
CA ASP A 286 14.77 2.82 -11.49
C ASP A 286 14.15 4.19 -11.18
N GLY A 287 14.81 4.91 -10.27
CA GLY A 287 14.59 6.34 -10.08
C GLY A 287 15.18 7.18 -11.20
N ARG A 288 15.09 8.51 -11.05
CA ARG A 288 15.65 9.47 -12.00
C ARG A 288 16.57 10.46 -11.33
N VAL A 289 17.51 10.99 -12.10
CA VAL A 289 18.34 12.12 -11.71
C VAL A 289 17.88 13.34 -12.50
N HIS A 290 17.48 14.39 -11.79
CA HIS A 290 17.07 15.65 -12.38
C HIS A 290 18.17 16.69 -12.19
N HIS A 291 18.57 17.33 -13.29
CA HIS A 291 19.42 18.52 -13.25
C HIS A 291 18.55 19.73 -12.89
N THR A 292 18.99 20.47 -11.87
CA THR A 292 18.29 21.67 -11.39
C THR A 292 19.11 22.91 -11.65
N ILE A 293 18.50 24.09 -11.62
CA ILE A 293 19.20 25.37 -11.79
C ILE A 293 20.12 25.72 -10.61
N HIS A 294 19.98 25.01 -9.49
CA HIS A 294 20.82 25.15 -8.31
C HIS A 294 22.06 24.24 -8.43
N ARG A 295 23.06 24.47 -7.58
CA ARG A 295 24.31 23.66 -7.53
C ARG A 295 24.08 22.31 -6.84
N ASN A 296 23.02 21.63 -7.29
CA ASN A 296 22.48 20.39 -6.77
C ASN A 296 21.98 19.53 -7.93
N VAL A 297 21.93 18.22 -7.71
CA VAL A 297 21.06 17.32 -8.48
C VAL A 297 19.98 16.78 -7.57
N THR A 298 18.84 16.42 -8.15
CA THR A 298 17.76 15.80 -7.41
C THR A 298 17.62 14.34 -7.80
N LEU A 299 17.70 13.45 -6.83
CA LEU A 299 17.43 12.02 -6.99
C LEU A 299 15.94 11.78 -6.73
N ALA A 300 15.17 11.52 -7.79
CA ALA A 300 13.77 11.12 -7.72
C ALA A 300 13.67 9.61 -7.53
N MET A 301 13.64 9.17 -6.27
CA MET A 301 13.72 7.77 -5.87
C MET A 301 12.33 7.15 -5.67
N PRO A 302 11.99 6.03 -6.32
CA PRO A 302 10.79 5.26 -5.99
C PRO A 302 10.97 4.54 -4.65
N GLU A 303 10.07 4.81 -3.72
CA GLU A 303 9.97 4.12 -2.43
C GLU A 303 8.64 3.36 -2.34
N PRO A 304 8.56 2.25 -1.60
CA PRO A 304 7.29 1.60 -1.31
C PRO A 304 6.32 2.57 -0.63
N ILE A 305 5.01 2.35 -0.84
CA ILE A 305 3.94 3.01 -0.09
C ILE A 305 4.04 2.66 1.39
N GLY A 306 4.21 1.37 1.70
CA GLY A 306 4.23 0.85 3.06
C GLY A 306 3.32 -0.38 3.20
N VAL A 307 2.35 -0.30 4.11
CA VAL A 307 1.32 -1.34 4.27
C VAL A 307 0.11 -1.00 3.41
N MET A 308 -0.24 -1.89 2.47
CA MET A 308 -1.32 -1.67 1.51
C MET A 308 -2.49 -2.63 1.73
N GLY A 309 -3.71 -2.10 1.68
CA GLY A 309 -4.93 -2.90 1.53
C GLY A 309 -5.20 -3.20 0.06
N ILE A 310 -5.52 -4.45 -0.29
CA ILE A 310 -5.87 -4.82 -1.67
C ILE A 310 -7.18 -5.61 -1.66
N VAL A 311 -8.20 -5.08 -2.33
CA VAL A 311 -9.47 -5.78 -2.56
C VAL A 311 -9.48 -6.26 -3.99
N CYS A 312 -9.33 -7.57 -4.16
CA CYS A 312 -9.18 -8.21 -5.46
C CYS A 312 -10.49 -8.23 -6.25
N PRO A 313 -10.40 -8.31 -7.59
CA PRO A 313 -11.57 -8.54 -8.44
C PRO A 313 -12.28 -9.85 -8.11
N GLN A 314 -13.54 -9.94 -8.49
CA GLN A 314 -14.35 -11.14 -8.29
C GLN A 314 -14.14 -12.17 -9.40
N GLU A 315 -13.84 -11.71 -10.62
CA GLU A 315 -13.46 -12.51 -11.78
C GLU A 315 -12.00 -12.96 -11.76
N TYR A 316 -11.71 -14.11 -12.40
CA TYR A 316 -10.37 -14.70 -12.54
C TYR A 316 -9.58 -14.64 -11.22
N ALA A 317 -10.09 -15.34 -10.21
CA ALA A 317 -9.71 -15.10 -8.82
C ALA A 317 -8.21 -15.29 -8.56
N LEU A 318 -7.54 -16.23 -9.24
CA LEU A 318 -6.10 -16.40 -9.11
C LEU A 318 -5.36 -15.29 -9.86
N LEU A 319 -5.67 -15.10 -11.14
CA LEU A 319 -4.97 -14.14 -11.97
C LEU A 319 -5.14 -12.69 -11.48
N GLY A 320 -6.34 -12.30 -11.07
CA GLY A 320 -6.62 -10.99 -10.49
C GLY A 320 -5.91 -10.76 -9.15
N PHE A 321 -5.85 -11.79 -8.29
CA PHE A 321 -5.05 -11.76 -7.07
C PHE A 321 -3.58 -11.54 -7.38
N ILE A 322 -3.00 -12.37 -8.26
CA ILE A 322 -1.59 -12.27 -8.66
C ILE A 322 -1.26 -10.92 -9.31
N SER A 323 -2.12 -10.45 -10.21
CA SER A 323 -1.93 -9.20 -10.95
C SER A 323 -1.92 -7.97 -10.04
N THR A 324 -2.52 -8.06 -8.85
CA THR A 324 -2.62 -6.93 -7.91
C THR A 324 -1.61 -7.08 -6.77
N VAL A 325 -1.40 -8.29 -6.25
CA VAL A 325 -0.52 -8.52 -5.09
C VAL A 325 0.95 -8.51 -5.47
N ILE A 326 1.34 -9.20 -6.54
CA ILE A 326 2.74 -9.36 -6.91
C ILE A 326 3.43 -8.03 -7.23
N PRO A 327 2.87 -7.10 -8.02
CA PRO A 327 3.53 -5.80 -8.25
C PRO A 327 3.71 -5.00 -6.97
N ALA A 328 2.77 -5.09 -6.02
CA ALA A 328 2.87 -4.39 -4.75
C ALA A 328 4.07 -4.91 -3.93
N ILE A 329 4.19 -6.24 -3.76
CA ILE A 329 5.30 -6.81 -3.00
C ILE A 329 6.64 -6.73 -3.76
N ALA A 330 6.64 -6.71 -5.10
CA ALA A 330 7.84 -6.49 -5.91
C ALA A 330 8.50 -5.14 -5.60
N MET A 331 7.69 -4.11 -5.32
CA MET A 331 8.15 -2.77 -4.93
C MET A 331 8.45 -2.64 -3.43
N GLY A 332 8.32 -3.72 -2.65
CA GLY A 332 8.68 -3.75 -1.22
C GLY A 332 7.53 -3.41 -0.26
N ASN A 333 6.28 -3.36 -0.74
CA ASN A 333 5.11 -3.19 0.14
C ASN A 333 4.77 -4.48 0.88
N ASN A 334 4.17 -4.35 2.06
CA ASN A 334 3.47 -5.45 2.73
C ASN A 334 1.97 -5.30 2.47
N VAL A 335 1.25 -6.40 2.25
CA VAL A 335 -0.15 -6.34 1.80
C VAL A 335 -1.11 -7.07 2.75
N VAL A 336 -2.30 -6.49 2.92
CA VAL A 336 -3.48 -7.10 3.52
C VAL A 336 -4.53 -7.23 2.43
N VAL A 337 -4.83 -8.46 2.04
CA VAL A 337 -5.57 -8.77 0.81
C VAL A 337 -6.91 -9.40 1.15
N ILE A 338 -7.97 -8.90 0.52
CA ILE A 338 -9.28 -9.55 0.50
C ILE A 338 -9.45 -10.17 -0.91
N PRO A 339 -9.41 -11.50 -1.03
CA PRO A 339 -9.51 -12.17 -2.32
C PRO A 339 -10.96 -12.16 -2.84
N SER A 340 -11.19 -12.79 -4.01
CA SER A 340 -12.55 -12.99 -4.55
C SER A 340 -13.44 -13.68 -3.51
N GLU A 341 -14.57 -13.05 -3.19
CA GLU A 341 -15.58 -13.62 -2.29
C GLU A 341 -16.27 -14.83 -2.92
N LYS A 342 -16.41 -14.82 -4.26
CA LYS A 342 -17.10 -15.87 -5.01
C LYS A 342 -16.25 -17.11 -5.25
N MET A 343 -14.96 -16.93 -5.53
CA MET A 343 -14.05 -18.02 -5.94
C MET A 343 -12.74 -17.99 -5.15
N PRO A 344 -12.78 -18.13 -3.81
CA PRO A 344 -11.61 -17.92 -2.96
C PRO A 344 -10.59 -19.06 -2.97
N PHE A 345 -10.95 -20.28 -3.37
CA PHE A 345 -10.12 -21.46 -3.09
C PHE A 345 -8.79 -21.49 -3.83
N SER A 346 -8.70 -20.93 -5.04
CA SER A 346 -7.41 -20.81 -5.73
C SER A 346 -6.45 -19.91 -4.95
N VAL A 347 -6.96 -18.92 -4.22
CA VAL A 347 -6.13 -18.06 -3.35
C VAL A 347 -5.84 -18.74 -2.01
N THR A 348 -6.76 -19.54 -1.45
CA THR A 348 -6.46 -20.31 -0.22
C THR A 348 -5.44 -21.41 -0.47
N ASP A 349 -5.47 -22.07 -1.62
CA ASP A 349 -4.49 -23.08 -2.00
C ASP A 349 -3.10 -22.47 -2.24
N PHE A 350 -3.06 -21.16 -2.56
CA PHE A 350 -1.85 -20.35 -2.70
C PHE A 350 -1.12 -20.09 -1.37
N TYR A 351 -1.74 -20.34 -0.21
CA TYR A 351 -1.06 -20.20 1.09
C TYR A 351 0.18 -21.07 1.16
N GLN A 352 0.08 -22.31 0.70
CA GLN A 352 1.21 -23.24 0.69
C GLN A 352 2.30 -22.79 -0.30
N VAL A 353 1.93 -22.13 -1.41
CA VAL A 353 2.92 -21.55 -2.34
C VAL A 353 3.70 -20.43 -1.64
N LEU A 354 3.04 -19.57 -0.88
CA LEU A 354 3.71 -18.52 -0.09
C LEU A 354 4.67 -19.12 0.95
N GLU A 355 4.21 -20.15 1.68
CA GLU A 355 5.02 -20.84 2.70
C GLU A 355 6.25 -21.53 2.09
N THR A 356 6.09 -22.20 0.94
CA THR A 356 7.16 -22.94 0.26
C THR A 356 8.16 -22.01 -0.45
N SER A 357 7.75 -20.77 -0.72
CA SER A 357 8.60 -19.78 -1.41
C SER A 357 9.36 -18.86 -0.44
N ASP A 358 9.37 -19.19 0.85
CA ASP A 358 10.02 -18.41 1.91
C ASP A 358 9.59 -16.93 1.94
N VAL A 359 8.32 -16.67 1.63
CA VAL A 359 7.75 -15.32 1.74
C VAL A 359 7.76 -14.90 3.21
N PRO A 360 8.43 -13.80 3.59
CA PRO A 360 8.52 -13.41 4.99
C PRO A 360 7.13 -13.22 5.63
N ALA A 361 7.03 -13.69 6.88
CA ALA A 361 5.82 -13.57 7.67
C ALA A 361 5.32 -12.10 7.70
N GLY A 362 4.06 -11.90 7.30
CA GLY A 362 3.42 -10.59 7.28
C GLY A 362 3.56 -9.81 5.97
N THR A 363 4.40 -10.25 5.02
CA THR A 363 4.49 -9.60 3.70
C THR A 363 3.21 -9.75 2.89
N VAL A 364 2.60 -10.94 2.91
CA VAL A 364 1.29 -11.20 2.32
C VAL A 364 0.37 -11.74 3.40
N ASN A 365 -0.76 -11.08 3.63
CA ASN A 365 -1.81 -11.51 4.55
C ASN A 365 -3.12 -11.59 3.77
N ILE A 366 -3.84 -12.69 3.87
CA ILE A 366 -5.03 -12.98 3.06
C ILE A 366 -6.21 -13.25 3.99
N ILE A 367 -7.23 -12.40 3.90
CA ILE A 367 -8.44 -12.46 4.72
C ILE A 367 -9.65 -12.73 3.82
N THR A 368 -10.15 -13.96 3.81
CA THR A 368 -11.42 -14.32 3.17
C THR A 368 -12.60 -13.81 3.99
N GLY A 369 -13.73 -13.51 3.35
CA GLY A 369 -14.95 -13.05 4.01
C GLY A 369 -15.80 -12.17 3.10
N SER A 370 -16.79 -11.47 3.67
CA SER A 370 -17.58 -10.49 2.94
C SER A 370 -16.69 -9.33 2.48
N GLN A 371 -16.55 -9.16 1.17
CA GLN A 371 -15.74 -8.07 0.62
C GLN A 371 -16.29 -6.71 1.05
N GLU A 372 -17.61 -6.55 1.09
CA GLU A 372 -18.24 -5.28 1.50
C GLU A 372 -17.86 -4.91 2.94
N GLU A 373 -18.05 -5.83 3.90
CA GLU A 373 -17.74 -5.59 5.31
C GLU A 373 -16.24 -5.32 5.51
N LEU A 374 -15.38 -6.17 4.93
CA LEU A 374 -13.93 -6.08 5.12
C LEU A 374 -13.32 -4.85 4.40
N THR A 375 -13.86 -4.46 3.24
CA THR A 375 -13.41 -3.25 2.52
C THR A 375 -13.64 -2.00 3.35
N GLN A 376 -14.80 -1.87 4.01
CA GLN A 376 -15.08 -0.73 4.88
C GLN A 376 -14.11 -0.67 6.07
N VAL A 377 -13.75 -1.82 6.62
CA VAL A 377 -12.76 -1.90 7.70
C VAL A 377 -11.37 -1.47 7.21
N LEU A 378 -10.91 -1.97 6.06
CA LEU A 378 -9.62 -1.58 5.49
C LEU A 378 -9.56 -0.09 5.15
N ALA A 379 -10.59 0.46 4.51
CA ALA A 379 -10.61 1.86 4.11
C ALA A 379 -10.56 2.81 5.32
N LYS A 380 -11.18 2.44 6.44
CA LYS A 380 -11.16 3.20 7.71
C LYS A 380 -9.93 2.95 8.58
N HIS A 381 -9.02 2.07 8.18
CA HIS A 381 -7.88 1.72 9.03
C HIS A 381 -6.80 2.81 8.95
N ASP A 382 -6.44 3.42 10.09
CA ASP A 382 -5.46 4.51 10.12
C ASP A 382 -4.04 4.07 9.79
N ASP A 383 -3.72 2.81 10.11
CA ASP A 383 -2.40 2.22 9.93
C ASP A 383 -2.22 1.51 8.56
N ILE A 384 -3.03 1.89 7.57
CA ILE A 384 -2.93 1.48 6.15
C ILE A 384 -2.53 2.72 5.33
N ASP A 385 -1.43 2.61 4.59
CA ASP A 385 -0.82 3.71 3.83
C ASP A 385 -1.47 3.90 2.44
N GLY A 386 -2.08 2.85 1.89
CA GLY A 386 -2.81 2.92 0.64
C GLY A 386 -3.75 1.73 0.41
N ILE A 387 -4.78 1.93 -0.39
CA ILE A 387 -5.79 0.91 -0.70
C ILE A 387 -6.06 0.81 -2.20
N TRP A 388 -5.99 -0.40 -2.72
CA TRP A 388 -6.43 -0.74 -4.07
C TRP A 388 -7.77 -1.45 -3.99
N TYR A 389 -8.73 -1.02 -4.80
CA TYR A 389 -10.05 -1.61 -4.83
C TYR A 389 -10.51 -1.87 -6.26
N PHE A 390 -10.60 -3.16 -6.60
CA PHE A 390 -11.06 -3.64 -7.90
C PHE A 390 -12.45 -4.23 -7.79
N GLY A 391 -13.44 -3.39 -7.54
CA GLY A 391 -14.82 -3.82 -7.32
C GLY A 391 -15.82 -2.98 -8.06
N ASN A 392 -16.99 -2.78 -7.45
CA ASN A 392 -18.10 -2.04 -8.05
C ASN A 392 -17.99 -0.51 -7.85
N GLN A 393 -18.85 0.25 -8.51
CA GLN A 393 -18.85 1.71 -8.44
C GLN A 393 -19.15 2.26 -7.03
N GLU A 394 -20.07 1.64 -6.29
CA GLU A 394 -20.47 2.08 -4.95
C GLU A 394 -19.35 1.88 -3.93
N GLY A 395 -18.72 0.71 -3.93
CA GLY A 395 -17.56 0.44 -3.08
C GLY A 395 -16.37 1.32 -3.43
N SER A 396 -16.18 1.70 -4.70
CA SER A 396 -15.13 2.64 -5.09
C SER A 396 -15.33 4.02 -4.44
N LYS A 397 -16.56 4.54 -4.50
CA LYS A 397 -16.93 5.80 -3.83
C LYS A 397 -16.75 5.71 -2.31
N ASN A 398 -17.17 4.59 -1.71
CA ASN A 398 -17.05 4.38 -0.28
C ASN A 398 -15.59 4.29 0.15
N VAL A 399 -14.73 3.60 -0.60
CA VAL A 399 -13.29 3.49 -0.31
C VAL A 399 -12.65 4.88 -0.31
N GLU A 400 -12.91 5.70 -1.33
CA GLU A 400 -12.35 7.06 -1.40
C GLU A 400 -12.87 7.95 -0.27
N TYR A 401 -14.18 7.91 0.00
CA TYR A 401 -14.78 8.70 1.08
C TYR A 401 -14.19 8.33 2.45
N LEU A 402 -14.09 7.03 2.76
CA LEU A 402 -13.57 6.55 4.03
C LEU A 402 -12.06 6.71 4.18
N SER A 403 -11.33 6.80 3.07
CA SER A 403 -9.87 7.00 3.07
C SER A 403 -9.46 8.45 3.31
N ALA A 404 -10.39 9.40 3.23
CA ALA A 404 -10.11 10.82 3.43
C ALA A 404 -9.64 11.17 4.86
N ASP A 405 -9.99 10.36 5.86
CA ASP A 405 -9.70 10.63 7.28
C ASP A 405 -8.18 10.71 7.57
N ASN A 406 -7.38 9.82 6.97
CA ASN A 406 -5.92 9.82 7.09
C ASN A 406 -5.19 10.13 5.77
N MET A 407 -5.94 10.54 4.75
CA MET A 407 -5.44 10.84 3.40
C MET A 407 -4.65 9.70 2.72
N LYS A 408 -4.92 8.44 3.08
CA LYS A 408 -4.27 7.28 2.43
C LYS A 408 -4.54 7.27 0.93
N ARG A 409 -3.56 6.81 0.14
CA ARG A 409 -3.70 6.77 -1.33
C ARG A 409 -4.71 5.72 -1.74
N THR A 410 -5.63 6.08 -2.63
CA THR A 410 -6.60 5.15 -3.21
C THR A 410 -6.31 4.87 -4.68
N TRP A 411 -6.55 3.65 -5.12
CA TRP A 411 -6.65 3.31 -6.54
C TRP A 411 -7.88 2.43 -6.73
N VAL A 412 -8.91 3.01 -7.36
CA VAL A 412 -10.21 2.37 -7.53
C VAL A 412 -10.60 2.34 -8.99
N ASN A 413 -11.40 1.34 -9.39
CA ASN A 413 -11.79 1.16 -10.79
C ASN A 413 -13.22 1.61 -11.10
N TYR A 414 -14.03 2.01 -10.11
CA TYR A 414 -15.43 2.42 -10.28
C TYR A 414 -16.32 1.41 -11.02
N GLY A 415 -16.05 0.11 -10.92
CA GLY A 415 -16.78 -0.92 -11.66
C GLY A 415 -16.30 -1.14 -13.10
N ASN A 416 -15.27 -0.43 -13.54
CA ASN A 416 -14.61 -0.67 -14.82
C ASN A 416 -13.70 -1.88 -14.71
N GLN A 417 -14.07 -2.99 -15.35
CA GLN A 417 -13.29 -4.22 -15.25
C GLN A 417 -12.09 -4.21 -16.18
N ARG A 418 -10.97 -4.72 -15.66
CA ARG A 418 -9.76 -4.99 -16.42
C ARG A 418 -9.89 -6.33 -17.13
N LYS A 419 -9.37 -6.42 -18.35
CA LYS A 419 -9.18 -7.71 -19.01
C LYS A 419 -7.87 -8.30 -18.52
N TRP A 420 -7.92 -9.14 -17.49
CA TRP A 420 -6.72 -9.61 -16.79
C TRP A 420 -5.73 -10.40 -17.68
N PHE A 421 -6.23 -11.05 -18.73
CA PHE A 421 -5.44 -11.73 -19.77
C PHE A 421 -4.79 -10.77 -20.79
N ASP A 422 -5.25 -9.53 -20.89
CA ASP A 422 -4.61 -8.53 -21.74
C ASP A 422 -3.45 -7.92 -20.95
N ALA A 423 -2.21 -8.18 -21.37
CA ALA A 423 -1.02 -7.69 -20.69
C ALA A 423 -1.05 -6.15 -20.51
N ALA A 424 -1.61 -5.41 -21.48
CA ALA A 424 -1.71 -3.95 -21.39
C ALA A 424 -2.70 -3.47 -20.31
N MET A 425 -3.59 -4.33 -19.80
CA MET A 425 -4.57 -4.01 -18.76
C MET A 425 -4.29 -4.70 -17.43
N GLY A 426 -3.70 -5.90 -17.46
CA GLY A 426 -3.44 -6.71 -16.29
C GLY A 426 -2.06 -6.48 -15.66
N GLU A 427 -1.09 -6.00 -16.44
CA GLU A 427 0.27 -5.77 -15.97
C GLU A 427 0.89 -4.47 -16.47
N GLY A 428 2.12 -4.22 -16.01
CA GLY A 428 2.97 -3.15 -16.48
C GLY A 428 3.31 -2.12 -15.41
N GLU A 429 3.96 -1.04 -15.85
CA GLU A 429 4.48 0.00 -14.97
C GLU A 429 3.39 0.78 -14.21
N GLU A 430 2.13 0.75 -14.67
CA GLU A 430 1.01 1.38 -13.96
C GLU A 430 0.91 0.85 -12.53
N PHE A 431 0.94 -0.48 -12.37
CA PHE A 431 0.87 -1.12 -11.05
C PHE A 431 2.08 -0.77 -10.19
N LEU A 432 3.29 -0.73 -10.77
CA LEU A 432 4.51 -0.34 -10.04
C LEU A 432 4.44 1.11 -9.57
N ARG A 433 3.89 2.02 -10.39
CA ARG A 433 3.68 3.42 -10.03
C ARG A 433 2.66 3.58 -8.91
N HIS A 434 1.58 2.80 -8.93
CA HIS A 434 0.60 2.81 -7.84
C HIS A 434 1.14 2.15 -6.57
N ALA A 435 2.16 1.29 -6.69
CA ALA A 435 2.84 0.61 -5.60
C ALA A 435 4.07 1.37 -5.07
N THR A 436 4.37 2.54 -5.65
CA THR A 436 5.52 3.37 -5.24
C THR A 436 5.12 4.82 -5.07
N GLN A 437 5.93 5.55 -4.32
CA GLN A 437 5.89 6.99 -4.17
C GLN A 437 7.28 7.56 -4.43
N ILE A 438 7.35 8.76 -5.02
CA ILE A 438 8.63 9.37 -5.35
C ILE A 438 9.12 10.22 -4.16
N LYS A 439 10.35 9.98 -3.71
CA LYS A 439 11.09 10.89 -2.83
C LYS A 439 12.14 11.63 -3.63
N ASN A 440 12.16 12.95 -3.56
CA ASN A 440 13.17 13.78 -4.19
C ASN A 440 14.25 14.15 -3.16
N ILE A 441 15.46 13.64 -3.37
CA ILE A 441 16.61 13.92 -2.49
C ILE A 441 17.55 14.87 -3.23
N TRP A 442 17.64 16.11 -2.74
CA TRP A 442 18.52 17.13 -3.29
C TRP A 442 19.89 17.03 -2.66
N ILE A 443 20.90 16.81 -3.49
CA ILE A 443 22.28 16.63 -3.05
C ILE A 443 23.19 17.66 -3.73
N PRO A 444 24.19 18.21 -3.02
CA PRO A 444 25.20 19.06 -3.66
C PRO A 444 25.88 18.32 -4.80
N TYR A 445 26.08 18.99 -5.94
CA TYR A 445 26.74 18.42 -7.10
C TYR A 445 27.63 19.46 -7.78
N GLY A 446 28.87 19.07 -8.09
CA GLY A 446 29.94 20.02 -8.42
C GLY A 446 30.11 20.37 -9.89
N ALA A 447 29.34 19.74 -10.79
CA ALA A 447 29.46 19.90 -12.24
C ALA A 447 28.74 21.14 -12.78
#